data_AF-A0A8H6I3X0-F1
#
_entry.id   AF-A0A8H6I3X0-F1
#
_cell.length_a   1.000
_cell.length_b   1.000
_cell.length_c   1.000
_cell.angle_alpha   90.00
_cell.angle_beta   90.00
_cell.angle_gamma   90.00
#
_symmetry.space_group_name_H-M   'P 1'
#
loop_
_entity.id
_entity.type
_entity.pdbx_description
1 polymer ?
#
loop_
_entity_poly.entity_id
_entity_poly.type
_entity_poly.pdbx_seq_one_letter_code
_entity_poly.pdbx_strand_id
1 'polypeptide(L)'
;MHVKVKEAENRNFVARYLRYNNWGFSTPIRTSKWSEIAKPLPSPPHHVLEDPDVTSTLESHPHLFRIVTPINIDRFEQLLSSHPNRPFVDSVLDGLRNGFWPWASYPTDYPSTHEASTLPPQDETQREFLFKQRDIELEKGRYSEGLRALLPGMKTTPILAVPKDGGSDLRMVTNHSKEPYPQNGMVDKEAMGKVPLDGMRVLG
;
A
#
# COMPACT_ATOMS: atom_id res chain seq x y z
N MET A 1 -25.25 -12.86 1.48
CA MET A 1 -25.02 -11.70 0.58
C MET A 1 -25.11 -10.42 1.41
N HIS A 2 -24.04 -9.63 1.50
CA HIS A 2 -23.97 -8.46 2.39
C HIS A 2 -25.02 -7.40 2.02
N VAL A 3 -25.66 -6.79 3.02
CA VAL A 3 -26.73 -5.78 2.86
C VAL A 3 -26.33 -4.63 1.92
N LYS A 4 -25.04 -4.24 1.94
CA LYS A 4 -24.49 -3.19 1.07
C LYS A 4 -24.40 -3.56 -0.42
N VAL A 5 -24.52 -4.84 -0.78
CA VAL A 5 -24.51 -5.31 -2.18
C VAL A 5 -25.88 -5.06 -2.81
N LYS A 6 -26.97 -5.38 -2.10
CA LYS A 6 -28.35 -5.16 -2.58
C LYS A 6 -28.71 -3.67 -2.72
N GLU A 7 -28.21 -2.81 -1.84
CA GLU A 7 -28.42 -1.35 -1.97
C GLU A 7 -27.65 -0.74 -3.15
N ALA A 8 -26.49 -1.30 -3.53
CA ALA A 8 -25.72 -0.83 -4.67
C ALA A 8 -26.40 -1.21 -6.01
N GLU A 9 -26.96 -2.42 -6.08
CA GLU A 9 -27.72 -2.92 -7.22
C GLU A 9 -28.97 -2.06 -7.52
N ASN A 10 -29.71 -1.64 -6.49
CA ASN A 10 -30.93 -0.83 -6.66
C ASN A 10 -30.68 0.63 -7.07
N ARG A 11 -29.44 1.14 -6.97
CA ARG A 11 -29.10 2.55 -7.25
C ARG A 11 -28.24 2.76 -8.50
N ASN A 12 -28.00 1.72 -9.30
CA ASN A 12 -27.06 1.75 -10.43
C ASN A 12 -25.64 2.22 -10.04
N PHE A 13 -25.28 2.13 -8.75
CA PHE A 13 -23.95 2.50 -8.28
C PHE A 13 -23.03 1.30 -8.41
N VAL A 14 -22.00 1.43 -9.26
CA VAL A 14 -20.84 0.53 -9.21
C VAL A 14 -20.29 0.58 -7.80
N ALA A 15 -20.35 -0.54 -7.08
CA ALA A 15 -19.88 -0.57 -5.71
C ALA A 15 -18.39 -0.18 -5.67
N ARG A 16 -18.01 0.73 -4.76
CA ARG A 16 -16.66 1.33 -4.69
C ARG A 16 -15.53 0.28 -4.68
N TYR A 17 -15.77 -0.88 -4.09
CA TYR A 17 -14.80 -1.97 -4.01
C TYR A 17 -14.56 -2.69 -5.35
N LEU A 18 -15.49 -2.59 -6.30
CA LEU A 18 -15.33 -3.16 -7.64
C LEU A 18 -14.33 -2.33 -8.47
N ARG A 19 -13.98 -1.10 -8.06
CA ARG A 19 -13.07 -0.20 -8.80
C ARG A 19 -13.39 -0.14 -10.29
N TYR A 20 -14.68 -0.16 -10.64
CA TYR A 20 -15.18 -0.19 -12.02
C TYR A 20 -14.96 -1.51 -12.81
N ASN A 21 -14.52 -2.60 -12.16
CA ASN A 21 -14.64 -3.97 -12.68
C ASN A 21 -16.09 -4.48 -12.59
N ASN A 22 -17.00 -3.84 -13.33
CA ASN A 22 -18.35 -4.34 -13.52
C ASN A 22 -18.48 -4.98 -14.90
N TRP A 23 -18.97 -6.22 -14.93
CA TRP A 23 -19.38 -6.86 -16.17
C TRP A 23 -20.62 -6.13 -16.72
N GLY A 24 -20.45 -5.33 -17.77
CA GLY A 24 -21.55 -4.70 -18.50
C GLY A 24 -21.61 -3.16 -18.50
N PHE A 25 -20.74 -2.46 -17.76
CA PHE A 25 -20.68 -0.99 -17.78
C PHE A 25 -19.29 -0.49 -18.19
N SER A 26 -19.23 0.49 -19.10
CA SER A 26 -17.97 1.10 -19.56
C SER A 26 -17.35 1.94 -18.45
N THR A 27 -16.03 1.82 -18.23
CA THR A 27 -15.28 2.88 -17.55
C THR A 27 -15.32 4.14 -18.40
N PRO A 28 -15.48 5.34 -17.82
CA PRO A 28 -15.64 6.57 -18.60
C PRO A 28 -14.34 7.01 -19.29
N ILE A 29 -13.17 6.56 -18.81
CA ILE A 29 -11.87 6.81 -19.41
C ILE A 29 -10.99 5.56 -19.28
N ARG A 30 -10.25 5.22 -20.34
CA ARG A 30 -9.24 4.14 -20.31
C ARG A 30 -8.06 4.58 -19.45
N THR A 31 -7.43 3.66 -18.73
CA THR A 31 -6.26 3.97 -17.88
C THR A 31 -5.14 4.61 -18.70
N SER A 32 -4.92 4.15 -19.94
CA SER A 32 -3.93 4.73 -20.86
C SER A 32 -4.23 6.19 -21.25
N LYS A 33 -5.51 6.58 -21.32
CA LYS A 33 -5.91 7.96 -21.61
C LYS A 33 -5.89 8.83 -20.37
N TRP A 34 -6.22 8.25 -19.22
CA TRP A 34 -6.12 8.94 -17.95
C TRP A 34 -4.67 9.27 -17.59
N SER A 35 -3.71 8.38 -17.89
CA SER A 35 -2.29 8.66 -17.62
C SER A 35 -1.76 9.88 -18.38
N GLU A 36 -2.33 10.21 -19.55
CA GLU A 36 -1.99 11.42 -20.32
C GLU A 36 -2.36 12.72 -19.59
N ILE A 37 -3.27 12.68 -18.61
CA ILE A 37 -3.75 13.86 -17.86
C ILE A 37 -3.60 13.74 -16.34
N ALA A 38 -3.07 12.61 -15.86
CA ALA A 38 -2.89 12.36 -14.43
C ALA A 38 -1.91 13.37 -13.81
N LYS A 39 -2.22 13.82 -12.59
CA LYS A 39 -1.25 14.61 -11.82
C LYS A 39 -0.10 13.70 -11.38
N PRO A 40 1.13 14.23 -11.25
CA PRO A 40 2.22 13.52 -10.60
C PRO A 40 1.80 12.95 -9.24
N LEU A 41 2.33 11.77 -8.92
CA LEU A 41 2.22 11.20 -7.59
C LEU A 41 2.94 12.11 -6.58
N PRO A 42 2.45 12.21 -5.33
CA PRO A 42 3.08 13.06 -4.34
C PRO A 42 4.45 12.51 -3.95
N SER A 43 5.37 13.42 -3.68
CA SER A 43 6.58 13.11 -2.93
C SER A 43 6.33 13.33 -1.43
N PRO A 44 7.16 12.74 -0.56
CA PRO A 44 7.11 13.06 0.86
C PRO A 44 7.31 14.57 1.10
N PRO A 45 6.57 15.19 2.04
CA PRO A 45 6.79 16.59 2.40
C PRO A 45 8.22 16.84 2.92
N HIS A 46 8.75 18.05 2.69
CA HIS A 46 10.12 18.43 3.13
C HIS A 46 10.41 18.12 4.59
N HIS A 47 9.48 18.44 5.51
CA HIS A 47 9.69 18.18 6.93
C HIS A 47 9.85 16.69 7.29
N VAL A 48 9.34 15.77 6.46
CA VAL A 48 9.54 14.32 6.63
C VAL A 48 10.93 13.94 6.11
N LEU A 49 11.33 14.49 4.96
CA LEU A 49 12.64 14.23 4.35
C LEU A 49 13.80 14.81 5.18
N GLU A 50 13.53 15.88 5.93
CA GLU A 50 14.50 16.57 6.78
C GLU A 50 14.47 16.07 8.23
N ASP A 51 13.64 15.07 8.54
CA ASP A 51 13.62 14.45 9.88
C ASP A 51 14.96 13.73 10.12
N PRO A 52 15.76 14.17 11.11
CA PRO A 52 17.10 13.63 11.33
C PRO A 52 17.06 12.19 11.85
N ASP A 53 16.04 11.80 12.60
CA ASP A 53 15.91 10.46 13.17
C ASP A 53 15.58 9.45 12.06
N VAL A 54 14.64 9.81 11.19
CA VAL A 54 14.25 8.98 10.04
C VAL A 54 15.41 8.87 9.05
N THR A 55 16.03 10.00 8.68
CA THR A 55 17.13 10.02 7.70
C THR A 55 18.32 9.21 8.20
N SER A 56 18.75 9.43 9.45
CA SER A 56 19.84 8.65 10.07
C SER A 56 19.55 7.16 10.09
N THR A 57 18.31 6.77 10.42
CA THR A 57 17.89 5.36 10.45
C THR A 57 17.92 4.71 9.06
N LEU A 58 17.44 5.41 8.03
CA LEU A 58 17.45 4.94 6.64
C LEU A 58 18.89 4.78 6.11
N GLU A 59 19.76 5.76 6.37
CA GLU A 59 21.16 5.76 5.90
C GLU A 59 22.01 4.69 6.60
N SER A 60 21.80 4.48 7.91
CA SER A 60 22.56 3.51 8.69
C SER A 60 22.07 2.08 8.52
N HIS A 61 20.81 1.88 8.12
CA HIS A 61 20.20 0.55 7.97
C HIS A 61 19.49 0.33 6.62
N PRO A 62 20.14 0.58 5.47
CA PRO A 62 19.49 0.48 4.15
C PRO A 62 18.99 -0.94 3.83
N HIS A 63 19.62 -1.96 4.41
CA HIS A 63 19.21 -3.36 4.27
C HIS A 63 17.83 -3.66 4.89
N LEU A 64 17.35 -2.84 5.83
CA LEU A 64 16.03 -3.01 6.45
C LEU A 64 14.89 -2.44 5.61
N PHE A 65 15.18 -1.48 4.73
CA PHE A 65 14.19 -0.67 4.00
C PHE A 65 14.34 -0.78 2.48
N ARG A 66 14.80 -1.94 2.00
CA ARG A 66 15.05 -2.14 0.58
C ARG A 66 13.75 -2.01 -0.22
N ILE A 67 13.74 -1.12 -1.21
CA ILE A 67 12.68 -1.05 -2.21
C ILE A 67 12.89 -2.16 -3.23
N VAL A 68 12.01 -3.16 -3.21
CA VAL A 68 12.03 -4.28 -4.15
C VAL A 68 10.85 -4.16 -5.08
N THR A 69 11.14 -4.04 -6.38
CA THR A 69 10.12 -4.06 -7.42
C THR A 69 10.41 -5.16 -8.44
N PRO A 70 9.39 -5.94 -8.87
CA PRO A 70 9.55 -6.91 -9.95
C PRO A 70 9.63 -6.25 -11.33
N ILE A 71 9.45 -4.92 -11.42
CA ILE A 71 9.45 -4.17 -12.67
C ILE A 71 10.89 -3.80 -13.02
N ASN A 72 11.31 -4.10 -14.26
CA ASN A 72 12.55 -3.54 -14.80
C ASN A 72 12.35 -2.04 -15.07
N ILE A 73 12.79 -1.20 -14.13
CA ILE A 73 12.54 0.24 -14.12
C ILE A 73 13.17 0.91 -15.33
N ASP A 74 14.41 0.55 -15.68
CA ASP A 74 15.11 1.17 -16.81
C ASP A 74 14.43 0.85 -18.14
N ARG A 75 13.95 -0.39 -18.30
CA ARG A 75 13.15 -0.76 -19.47
C ARG A 75 11.81 -0.04 -19.49
N PHE A 76 11.15 0.08 -18.33
CA PHE A 76 9.89 0.79 -18.20
C PHE A 76 10.04 2.28 -18.57
N GLU A 77 11.10 2.93 -18.10
CA GLU A 77 11.45 4.31 -18.47
C GLU A 77 11.68 4.47 -19.97
N GLN A 78 12.46 3.57 -20.58
CA GLN A 78 12.70 3.60 -22.03
C GLN A 78 11.40 3.47 -22.83
N LEU A 79 10.52 2.54 -22.45
CA LEU A 79 9.23 2.33 -23.11
C LEU A 79 8.30 3.54 -22.99
N LEU A 80 8.45 4.34 -21.93
CA LEU A 80 7.65 5.54 -21.68
C LEU A 80 8.37 6.85 -22.05
N SER A 81 9.50 6.78 -22.74
CA SER A 81 10.28 7.96 -23.17
C SER A 81 9.45 8.97 -23.97
N SER A 82 8.53 8.48 -24.81
CA SER A 82 7.64 9.31 -25.64
C SER A 82 6.25 9.57 -25.03
N HIS A 83 6.04 9.25 -23.74
CA HIS A 83 4.74 9.46 -23.10
C HIS A 83 4.46 10.97 -22.96
N PRO A 84 3.25 11.46 -23.33
CA PRO A 84 2.98 12.91 -23.39
C PRO A 84 2.96 13.59 -22.02
N ASN A 85 2.67 12.83 -20.95
CA ASN A 85 2.69 13.33 -19.58
C ASN A 85 3.94 12.82 -18.85
N ARG A 86 5.09 13.46 -19.12
CA ARG A 86 6.35 13.16 -18.44
C ARG A 86 6.31 13.40 -16.93
N PRO A 87 5.74 14.49 -16.41
CA PRO A 87 5.67 14.71 -14.95
C PRO A 87 5.04 13.54 -14.18
N PHE A 88 3.97 12.94 -14.71
CA PHE A 88 3.38 11.75 -14.10
C PHE A 88 4.30 10.53 -14.19
N VAL A 89 4.87 10.26 -15.37
CA VAL A 89 5.80 9.13 -15.56
C VAL A 89 7.01 9.24 -14.65
N ASP A 90 7.60 10.43 -14.53
CA ASP A 90 8.76 10.67 -13.69
C ASP A 90 8.44 10.41 -12.21
N SER A 91 7.26 10.81 -11.73
CA SER A 91 6.83 10.51 -10.36
C SER A 91 6.58 9.01 -10.10
N VAL A 92 6.15 8.25 -11.13
CA VAL A 92 6.00 6.80 -11.03
C VAL A 92 7.36 6.13 -11.00
N LEU A 93 8.30 6.57 -11.85
CA LEU A 93 9.67 6.08 -11.87
C LEU A 93 10.38 6.33 -10.55
N ASP A 94 10.21 7.53 -9.98
CA ASP A 94 10.71 7.87 -8.65
C ASP A 94 10.13 6.93 -7.59
N GLY A 95 8.81 6.74 -7.57
CA GLY A 95 8.16 5.82 -6.63
C GLY A 95 8.59 4.36 -6.76
N LEU A 96 8.92 3.90 -7.98
CA LEU A 96 9.46 2.54 -8.20
C LEU A 96 10.89 2.37 -7.71
N ARG A 97 11.69 3.45 -7.72
CA ARG A 97 13.10 3.45 -7.28
C ARG A 97 13.22 3.69 -5.78
N ASN A 98 12.46 4.66 -5.27
CA ASN A 98 12.63 5.25 -3.94
C ASN A 98 11.43 4.98 -3.01
N GLY A 99 10.35 4.38 -3.51
CA GLY A 99 9.13 4.10 -2.75
C GLY A 99 8.02 5.15 -2.95
N PHE A 100 6.77 4.72 -2.82
CA PHE A 100 5.60 5.60 -3.01
C PHE A 100 5.19 6.28 -1.72
N TRP A 101 4.98 7.60 -1.77
CA TRP A 101 4.39 8.33 -0.65
C TRP A 101 2.88 8.05 -0.55
N PRO A 102 2.37 7.60 0.62
CA PRO A 102 0.98 7.17 0.75
C PRO A 102 0.00 8.33 1.04
N TRP A 103 0.31 9.56 0.63
CA TRP A 103 -0.46 10.77 1.02
C TRP A 103 -0.61 10.90 2.55
N ALA A 104 0.43 10.51 3.29
CA ALA A 104 0.42 10.61 4.74
C ALA A 104 0.68 12.05 5.20
N SER A 105 -0.06 12.46 6.22
CA SER A 105 0.21 13.62 7.07
C SER A 105 0.36 13.12 8.50
N TYR A 106 1.42 13.55 9.19
CA TYR A 106 1.74 13.08 10.54
C TYR A 106 1.08 14.02 11.56
N PRO A 107 0.10 13.54 12.35
CA PRO A 107 -0.46 14.34 13.42
C PRO A 107 0.61 14.65 14.47
N THR A 108 0.64 15.88 14.99
CA THR A 108 1.67 16.33 15.94
C THR A 108 1.68 15.54 17.24
N ASP A 109 0.55 14.93 17.61
CA ASP A 109 0.36 14.11 18.81
C ASP A 109 0.82 12.65 18.64
N TYR A 110 1.20 12.24 17.43
CA TYR A 110 1.73 10.90 17.20
C TYR A 110 3.21 10.84 17.60
N PRO A 111 3.62 9.79 18.34
CA PRO A 111 5.03 9.60 18.64
C PRO A 111 5.82 9.33 17.36
N SER A 112 7.09 9.75 17.36
CA SER A 112 8.03 9.46 16.26
C SER A 112 8.24 7.96 16.10
N THR A 113 8.46 7.25 17.22
CA THR A 113 8.64 5.79 17.28
C THR A 113 7.50 5.15 18.07
N HIS A 114 6.86 4.11 17.53
CA HIS A 114 5.73 3.44 18.20
C HIS A 114 5.72 1.93 18.01
N GLU A 115 5.70 1.20 19.14
CA GLU A 115 5.53 -0.24 19.16
C GLU A 115 4.06 -0.62 19.41
N ALA A 116 3.38 -1.08 18.37
CA ALA A 116 2.00 -1.56 18.39
C ALA A 116 1.89 -3.06 18.10
N SER A 117 3.00 -3.83 18.12
CA SER A 117 2.95 -5.28 17.93
C SER A 117 2.12 -5.95 19.02
N THR A 118 1.41 -7.00 18.61
CA THR A 118 0.68 -7.88 19.51
C THR A 118 1.49 -9.14 19.78
N LEU A 119 1.28 -9.74 20.95
CA LEU A 119 1.80 -11.07 21.22
C LEU A 119 1.33 -12.05 20.14
N PRO A 120 2.16 -13.06 19.80
CA PRO A 120 1.76 -14.11 18.87
C PRO A 120 0.43 -14.76 19.31
N PRO A 121 -0.41 -15.21 18.36
CA PRO A 121 -1.63 -15.94 18.67
C PRO A 121 -1.36 -17.12 19.61
N GLN A 122 -2.27 -17.36 20.56
CA GLN A 122 -2.20 -18.56 21.41
C GLN A 122 -2.55 -19.84 20.63
N ASP A 123 -3.41 -19.71 19.62
CA ASP A 123 -3.76 -20.79 18.71
C ASP A 123 -2.55 -21.16 17.83
N GLU A 124 -2.15 -22.43 17.88
CA GLU A 124 -0.98 -22.94 17.16
C GLU A 124 -1.16 -22.80 15.65
N THR A 125 -2.35 -23.12 15.14
CA THR A 125 -2.64 -23.06 13.69
C THR A 125 -2.44 -21.65 13.15
N GLN A 126 -2.96 -20.64 13.86
CA GLN A 126 -2.77 -19.24 13.51
C GLN A 126 -1.30 -18.81 13.59
N ARG A 127 -0.58 -19.24 14.62
CA ARG A 127 0.84 -18.91 14.80
C ARG A 127 1.71 -19.51 13.70
N GLU A 128 1.57 -20.81 13.42
CA GLU A 128 2.27 -21.50 12.34
C GLU A 128 1.97 -20.87 10.98
N PHE A 129 0.71 -20.52 10.73
CA PHE A 129 0.32 -19.81 9.51
C PHE A 129 1.06 -18.49 9.36
N LEU A 130 1.13 -17.66 10.40
CA LEU A 130 1.84 -16.38 10.36
C LEU A 130 3.35 -16.56 10.15
N PHE A 131 3.97 -17.55 10.80
CA PHE A 131 5.39 -17.85 10.58
C PHE A 131 5.65 -18.30 9.14
N LYS A 132 4.82 -19.17 8.59
CA LYS A 132 4.94 -19.58 7.20
C LYS A 132 4.79 -18.40 6.23
N GLN A 133 3.84 -17.50 6.46
CA GLN A 133 3.69 -16.28 5.65
C GLN A 133 4.93 -15.38 5.77
N ARG A 134 5.43 -15.15 6.98
CA ARG A 134 6.68 -14.40 7.22
C ARG A 134 7.83 -14.99 6.41
N ASP A 135 8.04 -16.29 6.49
CA ASP A 135 9.16 -16.97 5.84
C ASP A 135 9.08 -16.87 4.32
N ILE A 136 7.87 -16.96 3.75
CA ILE A 136 7.64 -16.73 2.31
C ILE A 136 8.00 -15.28 1.91
N GLU A 137 7.63 -14.29 2.72
CA GLU A 137 7.92 -12.88 2.41
C GLU A 137 9.41 -12.54 2.61
N LEU A 138 10.10 -13.20 3.56
CA LEU A 138 11.55 -13.15 3.73
C LEU A 138 12.28 -13.79 2.54
N GLU A 139 11.87 -14.99 2.11
CA GLU A 139 12.44 -15.69 0.95
C GLU A 139 12.32 -14.85 -0.33
N LYS A 140 11.18 -14.17 -0.51
CA LYS A 140 10.96 -13.23 -1.62
C LYS A 140 11.71 -11.90 -1.45
N GLY A 141 12.37 -11.69 -0.33
CA GLY A 141 13.10 -10.48 -0.01
C GLY A 141 12.22 -9.22 0.11
N ARG A 142 10.92 -9.40 0.38
CA ARG A 142 9.97 -8.32 0.61
C ARG A 142 9.97 -7.85 2.05
N TYR A 143 10.26 -8.77 2.97
CA TYR A 143 10.59 -8.44 4.35
C TYR A 143 12.10 -8.44 4.53
N SER A 144 12.58 -7.53 5.38
CA SER A 144 13.93 -7.57 5.93
C SER A 144 13.99 -8.50 7.14
N GLU A 145 15.21 -8.75 7.63
CA GLU A 145 15.41 -9.49 8.87
C GLU A 145 14.76 -8.78 10.06
N GLY A 146 14.38 -9.57 11.07
CA GLY A 146 13.73 -9.05 12.27
C GLY A 146 14.66 -8.18 13.12
N LEU A 147 14.07 -7.21 13.81
CA LEU A 147 14.76 -6.30 14.73
C LEU A 147 14.50 -6.71 16.18
N ARG A 148 15.49 -6.49 17.05
CA ARG A 148 15.32 -6.70 18.50
C ARG A 148 14.54 -5.58 19.18
N ALA A 149 14.67 -4.36 18.65
CA ALA A 149 13.98 -3.17 19.10
C ALA A 149 13.77 -2.22 17.92
N LEU A 150 12.77 -1.35 18.02
CA LEU A 150 12.54 -0.32 17.01
C LEU A 150 13.67 0.71 17.01
N LEU A 151 14.07 1.09 15.81
CA LEU A 151 14.96 2.23 15.58
C LEU A 151 14.14 3.54 15.55
N PRO A 152 14.78 4.70 15.76
CA PRO A 152 14.11 6.00 15.69
C PRO A 152 13.29 6.18 14.41
N GLY A 153 12.06 6.69 14.54
CA GLY A 153 11.14 6.91 13.43
C GLY A 153 10.35 5.67 12.97
N MET A 154 10.66 4.48 13.50
CA MET A 154 9.93 3.26 13.15
C MET A 154 8.59 3.13 13.89
N LYS A 155 7.60 2.60 13.18
CA LYS A 155 6.29 2.26 13.75
C LYS A 155 5.90 0.85 13.35
N THR A 156 5.50 0.02 14.30
CA THR A 156 4.95 -1.30 13.98
C THR A 156 3.43 -1.23 13.86
N THR A 157 2.86 -2.24 13.24
CA THR A 157 1.41 -2.43 13.15
C THR A 157 1.14 -3.92 13.35
N PRO A 158 0.13 -4.29 14.16
CA PRO A 158 -0.08 -5.70 14.45
C PRO A 158 -0.56 -6.46 13.23
N ILE A 159 -0.03 -7.66 13.09
CA ILE A 159 -0.39 -8.63 12.04
C ILE A 159 -1.24 -9.71 12.69
N LEU A 160 -2.38 -10.01 12.08
CA LEU A 160 -3.39 -10.94 12.59
C LEU A 160 -3.64 -12.06 11.58
N ALA A 161 -3.80 -13.29 12.05
CA ALA A 161 -4.36 -14.37 11.27
C ALA A 161 -5.88 -14.38 11.47
N VAL A 162 -6.63 -14.30 10.38
CA VAL A 162 -8.10 -14.20 10.41
C VAL A 162 -8.69 -15.31 9.55
N PRO A 163 -9.76 -16.00 9.99
CA PRO A 163 -10.44 -16.98 9.16
C PRO A 163 -10.94 -16.38 7.83
N LYS A 164 -10.82 -17.15 6.75
CA LYS A 164 -11.47 -16.93 5.46
C LYS A 164 -12.19 -18.20 5.01
N ASP A 165 -12.97 -18.09 3.93
CA ASP A 165 -13.64 -19.24 3.30
C ASP A 165 -14.46 -20.10 4.30
N GLY A 166 -15.22 -19.42 5.16
CA GLY A 166 -16.05 -20.07 6.19
C GLY A 166 -15.28 -20.69 7.35
N GLY A 167 -13.99 -20.41 7.49
CA GLY A 167 -13.13 -20.97 8.54
C GLY A 167 -12.23 -22.13 8.09
N SER A 168 -12.27 -22.48 6.81
CA SER A 168 -11.46 -23.55 6.24
C SER A 168 -10.00 -23.16 6.00
N ASP A 169 -9.70 -21.87 5.91
CA ASP A 169 -8.35 -21.36 5.69
C ASP A 169 -8.16 -20.02 6.42
N LEU A 170 -6.92 -19.56 6.51
CA LEU A 170 -6.53 -18.31 7.15
C LEU A 170 -6.06 -17.28 6.12
N ARG A 171 -6.15 -16.01 6.50
CA ARG A 171 -5.50 -14.89 5.81
C ARG A 171 -4.76 -14.03 6.81
N MET A 172 -3.62 -13.50 6.37
CA MET A 172 -2.86 -12.52 7.12
C MET A 172 -3.45 -11.13 6.90
N VAL A 173 -3.66 -10.36 7.97
CA VAL A 173 -4.21 -9.00 7.93
C VAL A 173 -3.36 -8.09 8.78
N THR A 174 -2.89 -6.99 8.19
CA THR A 174 -2.23 -5.90 8.92
C THR A 174 -3.28 -4.92 9.44
N ASN A 175 -3.36 -4.73 10.75
CA ASN A 175 -4.36 -3.87 11.37
C ASN A 175 -3.86 -2.42 11.51
N HIS A 176 -3.80 -1.70 10.38
CA HIS A 176 -3.40 -0.28 10.33
C HIS A 176 -4.36 0.69 11.03
N SER A 177 -5.47 0.20 11.58
CA SER A 177 -6.43 0.98 12.36
C SER A 177 -6.32 0.72 13.86
N LYS A 178 -5.21 0.12 14.32
CA LYS A 178 -4.97 -0.11 15.74
C LYS A 178 -4.75 1.22 16.48
N GLU A 179 -5.62 1.49 17.44
CA GLU A 179 -5.49 2.57 18.42
C GLU A 179 -4.31 2.34 19.37
N PRO A 180 -3.68 3.41 19.92
CA PRO A 180 -4.12 4.82 19.89
C PRO A 180 -3.60 5.66 18.71
N TYR A 181 -2.71 5.11 17.89
CA TYR A 181 -2.05 5.84 16.79
C TYR A 181 -2.23 5.13 15.44
N PRO A 182 -3.47 5.05 14.91
CA PRO A 182 -3.75 4.33 13.68
C PRO A 182 -3.05 4.95 12.46
N GLN A 183 -2.20 4.17 11.79
CA GLN A 183 -1.53 4.59 10.54
C GLN A 183 -2.53 4.94 9.42
N ASN A 184 -3.67 4.25 9.35
CA ASN A 184 -4.74 4.59 8.40
C ASN A 184 -5.34 5.99 8.63
N GLY A 185 -5.16 6.57 9.81
CA GLY A 185 -5.57 7.93 10.14
C GLY A 185 -4.66 9.00 9.52
N MET A 186 -3.41 8.65 9.17
CA MET A 186 -2.45 9.58 8.56
C MET A 186 -2.74 9.83 7.08
N VAL A 187 -3.40 8.89 6.39
CA VAL A 187 -3.63 8.98 4.95
C VAL A 187 -4.77 9.94 4.63
N ASP A 188 -4.49 10.97 3.86
CA ASP A 188 -5.52 11.88 3.33
C ASP A 188 -6.34 11.16 2.25
N LYS A 189 -7.53 10.72 2.65
CA LYS A 189 -8.47 9.98 1.78
C LYS A 189 -9.15 10.86 0.74
N GLU A 190 -9.12 12.17 0.92
CA GLU A 190 -9.68 13.13 -0.04
C GLU A 190 -8.64 13.47 -1.12
N ALA A 191 -7.37 13.62 -0.71
CA ALA A 191 -6.25 13.80 -1.63
C ALA A 191 -5.89 12.54 -2.42
N MET A 192 -6.13 11.35 -1.85
CA MET A 192 -5.99 10.07 -2.53
C MET A 192 -7.05 9.94 -3.65
N GLY A 193 -6.73 10.51 -4.81
CA GLY A 193 -7.59 10.55 -5.97
C GLY A 193 -8.04 9.17 -6.46
N LYS A 194 -9.10 9.14 -7.28
CA LYS A 194 -9.59 7.90 -7.90
C LYS A 194 -8.77 7.61 -9.16
N VAL A 195 -8.14 6.44 -9.20
CA VAL A 195 -7.47 5.93 -10.41
C VAL A 195 -8.47 5.07 -11.19
N PRO A 196 -8.75 5.37 -12.47
CA PRO A 196 -9.55 4.49 -13.32
C PRO A 196 -8.75 3.23 -13.64
N LEU A 197 -9.37 2.07 -13.45
CA LEU A 197 -8.83 0.79 -13.90
C LEU A 197 -9.54 0.36 -15.18
N ASP A 198 -8.79 -0.16 -16.13
CA ASP A 198 -9.37 -0.78 -17.32
C ASP A 198 -10.11 -2.06 -16.93
N GLY A 199 -11.38 -2.16 -17.32
CA GLY A 199 -12.17 -3.38 -17.15
C GLY A 199 -11.83 -4.42 -18.22
N MET A 200 -12.09 -5.71 -17.94
CA MET A 200 -11.76 -6.82 -18.85
C MET A 200 -12.32 -6.67 -20.28
N ARG A 201 -13.48 -6.03 -20.47
CA ARG A 201 -14.04 -5.78 -21.83
C ARG A 201 -13.26 -4.76 -22.66
N VAL A 202 -12.46 -3.88 -22.04
CA VAL A 202 -11.64 -2.91 -22.78
C VAL A 202 -10.51 -3.62 -23.54
N LEU A 203 -10.14 -4.82 -23.09
CA LEU A 203 -9.04 -5.62 -23.63
C LEU A 203 -9.49 -6.70 -24.64
N GLY A 204 -10.81 -6.90 -24.82
CA GLY A 204 -11.40 -7.91 -25.71
C GLY A 204 -11.87 -9.14 -24.96
#